data_AF-A0A0W8DKW1-F1
#
_entry.id   AF-A0A0W8DKW1-F1
#
_cell.length_a   1.000
_cell.length_b   1.000
_cell.length_c   1.000
_cell.angle_alpha   90.00
_cell.angle_beta   90.00
_cell.angle_gamma   90.00
#
_symmetry.space_group_name_H-M   'P 1'
#
loop_
_entity.id
_entity.type
_entity.pdbx_description
1 polymer ?
#
loop_
_entity_poly.entity_id
_entity_poly.type
_entity_poly.pdbx_seq_one_letter_code
_entity_poly.pdbx_strand_id
1 'polypeptide(L)'
;MDASSTEEWVEILVPGYGKCWVDPDAAHDRYLSDLNSYNWTGITDLKLVTQVAKSSTDKVFTQFFQLVGHDLVNLVLHTNLLREQGLGAILRSCPNLKSLELNGAQVHDMFAFTHGYDVGYCQIKALSIEHFRVSPSSLKEFAKVLSDPDREAARHICKLCIGKLRIQDIDVAVADYEAMIETFVRMLDTNTTLEYLKLYIEGDFYTRFARSFSAHDGEQLPPEELSSTRKLAFISIVHSGKSKRLENRLVRLIFRYAARRVTREVCIMNY
;
A
#
# COMPACT_ATOMS: atom_id res chain seq x y z
N MET A 1 -34.86 -40.24 39.08
CA MET A 1 -33.77 -39.75 39.94
C MET A 1 -32.49 -40.38 39.44
N ASP A 2 -31.55 -39.73 38.77
CA ASP A 2 -31.42 -38.33 38.34
C ASP A 2 -30.60 -38.34 37.04
N ALA A 3 -31.09 -37.63 36.03
CA ALA A 3 -30.33 -37.32 34.82
C ALA A 3 -29.58 -36.02 35.11
N SER A 4 -28.25 -36.08 35.24
CA SER A 4 -27.42 -34.88 35.27
C SER A 4 -27.28 -34.35 33.84
N SER A 5 -28.22 -33.51 33.41
CA SER A 5 -28.06 -32.67 32.23
C SER A 5 -26.95 -31.65 32.50
N THR A 6 -25.75 -31.90 31.96
CA THR A 6 -24.71 -30.87 31.89
C THR A 6 -25.19 -29.80 30.92
N GLU A 7 -25.60 -28.65 31.45
CA GLU A 7 -25.95 -27.44 30.68
C GLU A 7 -24.72 -27.04 29.83
N GLU A 8 -24.79 -27.28 28.53
CA GLU A 8 -23.68 -27.10 27.59
C GLU A 8 -23.66 -25.65 27.11
N TRP A 9 -22.98 -24.77 27.84
CA TRP A 9 -22.83 -23.36 27.47
C TRP A 9 -22.16 -23.18 26.10
N VAL A 10 -22.67 -22.27 25.27
CA VAL A 10 -22.11 -21.96 23.95
C VAL A 10 -21.11 -20.82 24.05
N GLU A 11 -19.87 -21.04 23.60
CA GLU A 11 -18.86 -19.98 23.49
C GLU A 11 -19.15 -19.08 22.28
N ILE A 12 -19.26 -17.77 22.51
CA ILE A 12 -19.44 -16.74 21.48
C ILE A 12 -18.38 -15.63 21.61
N LEU A 13 -18.13 -14.92 20.52
CA LEU A 13 -17.25 -13.74 20.51
C LEU A 13 -18.08 -12.47 20.37
N VAL A 14 -18.08 -11.62 21.39
CA VAL A 14 -18.80 -10.34 21.39
C VAL A 14 -17.82 -9.20 21.08
N PRO A 15 -18.00 -8.45 19.98
CA PRO A 15 -17.15 -7.29 19.68
C PRO A 15 -17.09 -6.31 20.85
N GLY A 16 -15.88 -5.94 21.27
CA GLY A 16 -15.64 -5.02 22.40
C GLY A 16 -15.65 -5.67 23.80
N TYR A 17 -16.21 -6.88 23.95
CA TYR A 17 -16.30 -7.59 25.24
C TYR A 17 -15.50 -8.90 25.28
N GLY A 18 -15.11 -9.44 24.12
CA GLY A 18 -14.26 -10.63 24.02
C GLY A 18 -15.06 -11.92 24.04
N LYS A 19 -14.47 -12.97 24.62
CA LYS A 19 -15.12 -14.29 24.71
C LYS A 19 -16.19 -14.27 25.78
N CYS A 20 -17.39 -14.71 25.43
CA CYS A 20 -18.52 -14.83 26.33
C CYS A 20 -19.16 -16.21 26.19
N TRP A 21 -19.91 -16.62 27.21
CA TRP A 21 -20.68 -17.86 27.20
C TRP A 21 -22.15 -17.51 27.31
N VAL A 22 -22.96 -18.12 26.45
CA VAL A 22 -24.42 -17.94 26.44
C VAL A 22 -25.10 -19.28 26.59
N ASP A 23 -26.24 -19.25 27.26
CA ASP A 23 -27.13 -20.39 27.40
C ASP A 23 -27.66 -20.78 26.00
N PRO A 24 -27.60 -22.06 25.59
CA PRO A 24 -28.13 -22.53 24.30
C PRO A 24 -29.56 -22.09 24.04
N ASP A 25 -30.42 -22.09 25.07
CA ASP A 25 -31.84 -21.75 24.94
C ASP A 25 -32.04 -20.24 24.76
N ALA A 26 -31.08 -19.44 25.21
CA ALA A 26 -31.04 -17.99 24.96
C ALA A 26 -30.39 -17.67 23.59
N ALA A 27 -29.54 -18.57 23.07
CA ALA A 27 -28.84 -18.42 21.81
C ALA A 27 -29.77 -18.70 20.61
N HIS A 28 -30.43 -17.66 20.13
CA HIS A 28 -31.23 -17.76 18.91
C HIS A 28 -30.34 -17.46 17.70
N ASP A 29 -30.21 -18.43 16.80
CA ASP A 29 -29.69 -18.19 15.45
C ASP A 29 -30.65 -17.26 14.73
N ARG A 30 -30.43 -15.96 14.88
CA ARG A 30 -30.94 -14.99 13.92
C ARG A 30 -30.09 -15.13 12.67
N TYR A 31 -30.44 -16.09 11.82
CA TYR A 31 -30.26 -15.89 10.39
C TYR A 31 -31.03 -14.62 10.06
N LEU A 32 -30.29 -13.52 9.87
CA LEU A 32 -30.82 -12.24 9.45
C LEU A 32 -31.31 -12.39 8.01
N SER A 33 -32.45 -13.04 7.82
CA SER A 33 -33.12 -13.19 6.53
C SER A 33 -33.78 -11.90 6.08
N ASP A 34 -33.85 -10.87 6.93
CA ASP A 34 -34.39 -9.55 6.60
C ASP A 34 -33.56 -8.42 7.24
N LEU A 35 -32.38 -8.16 6.70
CA LEU A 35 -31.90 -6.79 6.68
C LEU A 35 -31.91 -6.26 5.25
N ASN A 36 -32.87 -5.38 5.00
CA ASN A 36 -32.63 -4.19 4.20
C ASN A 36 -31.17 -3.77 4.40
N SER A 37 -30.39 -3.89 3.33
CA SER A 37 -28.95 -3.73 3.28
C SER A 37 -28.50 -2.52 4.10
N TYR A 38 -28.03 -2.77 5.33
CA TYR A 38 -26.90 -1.97 5.74
C TYR A 38 -25.83 -2.31 4.70
N ASN A 39 -25.56 -1.36 3.81
CA ASN A 39 -24.41 -1.40 2.92
C ASN A 39 -23.16 -1.33 3.82
N TRP A 40 -22.87 -2.41 4.57
CA TRP A 40 -21.59 -2.61 5.20
C TRP A 40 -20.63 -2.82 4.05
N THR A 41 -20.12 -1.71 3.52
CA THR A 41 -18.83 -1.70 2.86
C THR A 41 -17.86 -2.27 3.87
N GLY A 42 -17.10 -3.31 3.52
CA GLY A 42 -16.15 -3.94 4.42
C GLY A 42 -15.11 -2.94 4.95
N ILE A 43 -14.19 -3.43 5.78
CA ILE A 43 -13.15 -2.58 6.35
C ILE A 43 -12.29 -2.01 5.22
N THR A 44 -12.28 -0.68 5.05
CA THR A 44 -11.45 0.01 4.05
C THR A 44 -10.10 0.44 4.60
N ASP A 45 -10.03 0.67 5.91
CA ASP A 45 -8.87 1.22 6.60
C ASP A 45 -8.57 0.37 7.82
N LEU A 46 -7.39 -0.25 7.84
CA LEU A 46 -6.96 -1.07 8.96
C LEU A 46 -5.55 -0.71 9.40
N LYS A 47 -5.40 -0.41 10.69
CA LYS A 47 -4.11 -0.36 11.36
C LYS A 47 -4.03 -1.49 12.37
N LEU A 48 -3.06 -2.38 12.18
CA LEU A 48 -2.84 -3.53 13.04
C LEU A 48 -1.43 -3.48 13.62
N VAL A 49 -1.35 -3.66 14.94
CA VAL A 49 -0.09 -3.79 15.66
C VAL A 49 -0.09 -5.16 16.31
N THR A 50 0.80 -6.04 15.86
CA THR A 50 0.97 -7.35 16.48
C THR A 50 2.08 -7.30 17.52
N GLN A 51 1.85 -7.89 18.68
CA GLN A 51 2.92 -8.10 19.66
C GLN A 51 4.04 -8.96 19.04
N VAL A 52 5.26 -8.79 19.56
CA VAL A 52 6.45 -9.54 19.15
C VAL A 52 6.16 -11.04 19.23
N ALA A 53 5.85 -11.64 18.09
CA ALA A 53 5.54 -13.05 18.04
C ALA A 53 6.84 -13.86 18.22
N LYS A 54 6.76 -14.98 18.93
CA LYS A 54 7.86 -15.96 19.03
C LYS A 54 7.93 -16.90 17.82
N SER A 55 6.93 -16.85 16.94
CA SER A 55 6.79 -17.71 15.75
C SER A 55 6.14 -16.93 14.60
N SER A 56 6.27 -17.45 13.38
CA SER A 56 5.73 -16.79 12.17
C SER A 56 4.22 -16.57 12.26
N THR A 57 3.79 -15.37 11.89
CA THR A 57 2.38 -14.96 11.87
C THR A 57 1.72 -15.14 10.49
N ASP A 58 2.44 -15.68 9.50
CA ASP A 58 2.00 -15.74 8.10
C ASP A 58 0.65 -16.45 7.95
N LYS A 59 0.44 -17.58 8.64
CA LYS A 59 -0.82 -18.34 8.57
C LYS A 59 -1.99 -17.52 9.13
N VAL A 60 -1.78 -16.86 10.26
CA VAL A 60 -2.81 -16.05 10.93
C VAL A 60 -3.15 -14.84 10.06
N PHE A 61 -2.14 -14.14 9.52
CA PHE A 61 -2.39 -13.04 8.60
C PHE A 61 -3.08 -13.50 7.32
N THR A 62 -2.68 -14.62 6.75
CA THR A 62 -3.34 -15.17 5.56
C THR A 62 -4.83 -15.39 5.82
N GLN A 63 -5.17 -16.09 6.91
CA GLN A 63 -6.57 -16.36 7.26
C GLN A 63 -7.33 -15.08 7.59
N PHE A 64 -6.70 -14.15 8.31
CA PHE A 64 -7.33 -12.89 8.68
C PHE A 64 -7.62 -12.00 7.46
N PHE A 65 -6.64 -11.78 6.58
CA PHE A 65 -6.82 -10.95 5.40
C PHE A 65 -7.68 -11.62 4.31
N GLN A 66 -7.81 -12.95 4.31
CA GLN A 66 -8.85 -13.60 3.49
C GLN A 66 -10.28 -13.20 3.91
N LEU A 67 -10.49 -12.88 5.19
CA LEU A 67 -11.80 -12.49 5.71
C LEU A 67 -12.08 -10.99 5.52
N VAL A 68 -11.08 -10.14 5.75
CA VAL A 68 -11.29 -8.67 5.80
C VAL A 68 -10.62 -7.91 4.64
N GLY A 69 -9.80 -8.58 3.84
CA GLY A 69 -8.90 -7.92 2.89
C GLY A 69 -9.55 -7.35 1.64
N HIS A 70 -10.67 -7.93 1.20
CA HIS A 70 -11.27 -7.61 -0.10
C HIS A 70 -11.52 -6.10 -0.30
N ASP A 71 -12.08 -5.45 0.71
CA ASP A 71 -12.45 -4.03 0.66
C ASP A 71 -11.36 -3.10 1.19
N LEU A 72 -10.23 -3.63 1.68
CA LEU A 72 -9.15 -2.81 2.23
C LEU A 72 -8.51 -1.95 1.15
N VAL A 73 -8.46 -0.66 1.44
CA VAL A 73 -7.81 0.38 0.64
C VAL A 73 -6.51 0.83 1.31
N ASN A 74 -6.50 0.89 2.65
CA ASN A 74 -5.34 1.34 3.43
C ASN A 74 -5.01 0.32 4.52
N LEU A 75 -3.77 -0.15 4.54
CA LEU A 75 -3.26 -1.08 5.54
C LEU A 75 -1.97 -0.54 6.16
N VAL A 76 -1.97 -0.44 7.49
CA VAL A 76 -0.77 -0.20 8.29
C VAL A 76 -0.53 -1.42 9.16
N LEU A 77 0.59 -2.11 8.97
CA LEU A 77 0.92 -3.34 9.68
C LEU A 77 2.26 -3.22 10.41
N HIS A 78 2.20 -3.20 11.73
CA HIS A 78 3.38 -3.30 12.59
C HIS A 78 3.54 -4.75 13.05
N THR A 79 4.55 -5.43 12.53
CA THR A 79 4.81 -6.84 12.81
C THR A 79 6.28 -7.16 12.68
N ASN A 80 6.80 -8.07 13.51
CA ASN A 80 8.21 -8.42 13.55
C ASN A 80 8.57 -9.70 12.77
N LEU A 81 7.57 -10.46 12.28
CA LEU A 81 7.73 -11.79 11.68
C LEU A 81 6.76 -12.06 10.51
N LEU A 82 6.62 -11.08 9.62
CA LEU A 82 5.97 -11.29 8.31
C LEU A 82 7.04 -11.65 7.28
N ARG A 83 6.94 -12.86 6.71
CA ARG A 83 7.81 -13.34 5.63
C ARG A 83 7.18 -13.10 4.27
N GLU A 84 7.95 -13.35 3.22
CA GLU A 84 7.53 -13.17 1.83
C GLU A 84 6.24 -13.91 1.47
N GLN A 85 6.07 -15.16 1.93
CA GLN A 85 4.85 -15.93 1.70
C GLN A 85 3.62 -15.25 2.32
N GLY A 86 3.76 -14.75 3.56
CA GLY A 86 2.71 -14.00 4.24
C GLY A 86 2.38 -12.71 3.51
N LEU A 87 3.41 -11.93 3.12
CA LEU A 87 3.21 -10.69 2.36
C LEU A 87 2.48 -10.96 1.04
N GLY A 88 2.91 -11.96 0.27
CA GLY A 88 2.22 -12.34 -0.97
C GLY A 88 0.77 -12.76 -0.75
N ALA A 89 0.47 -13.44 0.37
CA ALA A 89 -0.90 -13.80 0.72
C ALA A 89 -1.76 -12.57 1.08
N ILE A 90 -1.19 -11.58 1.79
CA ILE A 90 -1.85 -10.30 2.08
C ILE A 90 -2.16 -9.58 0.77
N LEU A 91 -1.18 -9.41 -0.11
CA LEU A 91 -1.36 -8.70 -1.39
C LEU A 91 -2.45 -9.36 -2.26
N ARG A 92 -2.51 -10.69 -2.31
CA ARG A 92 -3.58 -11.41 -3.05
C ARG A 92 -4.96 -11.29 -2.41
N SER A 93 -5.02 -11.16 -1.09
CA SER A 93 -6.30 -11.06 -0.37
C SER A 93 -6.84 -9.62 -0.32
N CYS A 94 -6.00 -8.63 -0.61
CA CYS A 94 -6.33 -7.21 -0.59
C CYS A 94 -6.23 -6.59 -2.00
N PRO A 95 -7.10 -6.97 -2.95
CA PRO A 95 -7.01 -6.50 -4.33
C PRO A 95 -7.20 -5.00 -4.46
N ASN A 96 -7.98 -4.34 -3.58
CA ASN A 96 -8.28 -2.90 -3.63
C ASN A 96 -7.26 -2.02 -2.92
N LEU A 97 -6.16 -2.59 -2.43
CA LEU A 97 -5.19 -1.91 -1.59
C LEU A 97 -4.41 -0.84 -2.36
N LYS A 98 -4.51 0.41 -1.90
CA LYS A 98 -3.84 1.58 -2.48
C LYS A 98 -2.72 2.12 -1.59
N SER A 99 -2.81 1.95 -0.28
CA SER A 99 -1.77 2.36 0.66
C SER A 99 -1.36 1.19 1.54
N LEU A 100 -0.07 0.91 1.59
CA LEU A 100 0.52 -0.11 2.44
C LEU A 100 1.70 0.45 3.22
N GLU A 101 1.61 0.42 4.54
CA GLU A 101 2.70 0.72 5.45
C GLU A 101 3.07 -0.56 6.21
N LEU A 102 4.32 -0.99 6.08
CA LEU A 102 4.84 -2.14 6.79
C LEU A 102 5.98 -1.69 7.69
N ASN A 103 5.88 -2.01 8.97
CA ASN A 103 6.90 -1.68 9.97
C ASN A 103 7.38 -2.95 10.68
N GLY A 104 8.66 -3.27 10.49
CA GLY A 104 9.35 -4.38 11.17
C GLY A 104 9.29 -5.73 10.48
N ALA A 105 8.77 -5.85 9.26
CA ALA A 105 8.67 -7.15 8.61
C ALA A 105 10.03 -7.70 8.16
N GLN A 106 10.13 -9.03 8.08
CA GLN A 106 11.33 -9.76 7.68
C GLN A 106 11.20 -10.25 6.23
N VAL A 107 10.93 -9.33 5.32
CA VAL A 107 10.98 -9.63 3.89
C VAL A 107 12.33 -9.19 3.36
N HIS A 108 13.00 -10.10 2.65
CA HIS A 108 14.39 -9.94 2.20
C HIS A 108 14.53 -9.34 0.80
N ASP A 109 13.43 -9.35 0.05
CA ASP A 109 13.36 -8.84 -1.32
C ASP A 109 12.02 -8.14 -1.59
N MET A 110 11.95 -7.52 -2.76
CA MET A 110 10.78 -6.81 -3.27
C MET A 110 9.98 -7.65 -4.28
N PHE A 111 10.26 -8.95 -4.40
CA PHE A 111 9.69 -9.81 -5.44
C PHE A 111 8.16 -9.89 -5.33
N ALA A 112 7.63 -10.01 -4.11
CA ALA A 112 6.18 -10.04 -3.87
C ALA A 112 5.45 -8.82 -4.47
N PHE A 113 6.10 -7.65 -4.48
CA PHE A 113 5.57 -6.43 -5.09
C PHE A 113 5.70 -6.46 -6.60
N THR A 114 6.90 -6.68 -7.14
CA THR A 114 7.13 -6.66 -8.60
C THR A 114 6.28 -7.70 -9.30
N HIS A 115 6.26 -8.93 -8.79
CA HIS A 115 5.41 -10.01 -9.29
C HIS A 115 3.92 -9.66 -9.16
N GLY A 116 3.51 -9.01 -8.07
CA GLY A 116 2.13 -8.63 -7.87
C GLY A 116 1.61 -7.58 -8.84
N TYR A 117 2.45 -6.63 -9.24
CA TYR A 117 2.12 -5.70 -10.32
C TYR A 117 2.08 -6.40 -11.67
N ASP A 118 3.05 -7.26 -11.97
CA ASP A 118 3.14 -7.97 -13.26
C ASP A 118 1.93 -8.90 -13.48
N VAL A 119 1.45 -9.56 -12.42
CA VAL A 119 0.27 -10.46 -12.48
C VAL A 119 -1.05 -9.68 -12.34
N GLY A 120 -1.02 -8.44 -11.83
CA GLY A 120 -2.18 -7.55 -11.75
C GLY A 120 -3.03 -7.70 -10.48
N TYR A 121 -2.50 -8.29 -9.41
CA TYR A 121 -3.18 -8.31 -8.10
C TYR A 121 -2.71 -7.20 -7.14
N CYS A 122 -1.71 -6.41 -7.54
CA CYS A 122 -1.21 -5.27 -6.78
C CYS A 122 -1.50 -3.96 -7.51
N GLN A 123 -2.11 -3.00 -6.82
CA GLN A 123 -2.38 -1.65 -7.33
C GLN A 123 -2.01 -0.55 -6.31
N ILE A 124 -1.04 -0.86 -5.45
CA ILE A 124 -0.57 0.05 -4.41
C ILE A 124 -0.02 1.32 -5.06
N LYS A 125 -0.45 2.47 -4.54
CA LYS A 125 0.04 3.79 -4.93
C LYS A 125 1.00 4.39 -3.91
N ALA A 126 0.80 4.07 -2.64
CA ALA A 126 1.64 4.52 -1.54
C ALA A 126 2.22 3.31 -0.80
N LEU A 127 3.53 3.15 -0.88
CA LEU A 127 4.27 2.07 -0.23
C LEU A 127 5.25 2.67 0.77
N SER A 128 5.06 2.35 2.04
CA SER A 128 5.98 2.72 3.11
C SER A 128 6.51 1.46 3.78
N ILE A 129 7.82 1.36 3.85
CA ILE A 129 8.51 0.19 4.37
C ILE A 129 9.55 0.67 5.36
N GLU A 130 9.30 0.47 6.66
CA GLU A 130 10.22 0.82 7.73
C GLU A 130 10.70 -0.42 8.49
N HIS A 131 11.95 -0.39 8.95
CA HIS A 131 12.60 -1.49 9.67
C HIS A 131 12.52 -2.86 8.94
N PHE A 132 12.51 -2.84 7.61
CA PHE A 132 12.60 -4.04 6.79
C PHE A 132 14.03 -4.54 6.65
N ARG A 133 14.16 -5.83 6.34
CA ARG A 133 15.42 -6.50 6.01
C ARG A 133 15.64 -6.68 4.50
N VAL A 134 15.19 -5.74 3.67
CA VAL A 134 15.43 -5.83 2.22
C VAL A 134 16.91 -5.64 1.92
N SER A 135 17.46 -6.52 1.09
CA SER A 135 18.82 -6.34 0.56
C SER A 135 18.93 -5.11 -0.36
N PRO A 136 20.07 -4.39 -0.36
CA PRO A 136 20.30 -3.29 -1.29
C PRO A 136 20.21 -3.72 -2.76
N SER A 137 20.63 -4.94 -3.09
CA SER A 137 20.49 -5.51 -4.43
C SER A 137 19.01 -5.63 -4.84
N SER A 138 18.14 -6.10 -3.96
CA SER A 138 16.70 -6.15 -4.26
C SER A 138 16.08 -4.76 -4.41
N LEU A 139 16.47 -3.79 -3.59
CA LEU A 139 15.99 -2.41 -3.75
C LEU A 139 16.50 -1.75 -5.04
N LYS A 140 17.73 -2.07 -5.44
CA LYS A 140 18.29 -1.65 -6.73
C LYS A 140 17.46 -2.20 -7.90
N GLU A 141 17.13 -3.49 -7.90
CA GLU A 141 16.27 -4.06 -8.94
C GLU A 141 14.87 -3.44 -8.92
N PHE A 142 14.32 -3.17 -7.74
CA PHE A 142 13.05 -2.47 -7.63
C PHE A 142 13.11 -1.06 -8.21
N ALA A 143 14.17 -0.30 -7.93
CA ALA A 143 14.38 1.02 -8.52
C ALA A 143 14.46 0.96 -10.06
N LYS A 144 15.13 -0.05 -10.63
CA LYS A 144 15.13 -0.26 -12.10
C LYS A 144 13.73 -0.53 -12.65
N VAL A 145 12.93 -1.34 -11.96
CA VAL A 145 11.53 -1.57 -12.35
C VAL A 145 10.75 -0.26 -12.35
N LEU A 146 10.98 0.62 -11.37
CA LEU A 146 10.35 1.94 -11.31
C LEU A 146 10.86 2.92 -12.38
N SER A 147 12.06 2.71 -12.93
CA SER A 147 12.60 3.50 -14.05
C SER A 147 11.95 3.16 -15.39
N ASP A 148 11.34 1.98 -15.51
CA ASP A 148 10.79 1.48 -16.77
C ASP A 148 9.29 1.85 -16.90
N PRO A 149 8.92 2.78 -17.80
CA PRO A 149 7.53 3.24 -17.95
C PRO A 149 6.58 2.16 -18.50
N ASP A 150 7.10 1.05 -19.00
CA ASP A 150 6.29 -0.09 -19.44
C ASP A 150 5.90 -1.03 -18.29
N ARG A 151 6.52 -0.88 -17.12
CA ARG A 151 6.19 -1.67 -15.93
C ARG A 151 5.00 -1.08 -15.18
N GLU A 152 4.08 -1.96 -14.80
CA GLU A 152 2.88 -1.56 -14.06
C GLU A 152 3.21 -0.95 -12.69
N ALA A 153 4.26 -1.42 -12.01
CA ALA A 153 4.72 -0.83 -10.76
C ALA A 153 5.14 0.64 -10.94
N ALA A 154 5.87 0.96 -12.01
CA ALA A 154 6.27 2.33 -12.33
C ALA A 154 5.05 3.21 -12.61
N ARG A 155 3.98 2.67 -13.22
CA ARG A 155 2.76 3.44 -13.53
C ARG A 155 1.89 3.73 -12.30
N HIS A 156 1.99 2.91 -11.26
CA HIS A 156 1.08 2.96 -10.11
C HIS A 156 1.68 3.60 -8.86
N ILE A 157 2.97 3.39 -8.59
CA ILE A 157 3.59 3.89 -7.35
C ILE A 157 3.83 5.40 -7.45
N CYS A 158 3.10 6.14 -6.61
CA CYS A 158 3.18 7.59 -6.50
C CYS A 158 3.94 8.03 -5.24
N LYS A 159 3.94 7.21 -4.19
CA LYS A 159 4.67 7.49 -2.94
C LYS A 159 5.47 6.27 -2.52
N LEU A 160 6.75 6.49 -2.25
CA LEU A 160 7.66 5.46 -1.78
C LEU A 160 8.44 5.98 -0.57
N CYS A 161 8.32 5.28 0.57
CA CYS A 161 9.14 5.52 1.75
C CYS A 161 9.93 4.26 2.05
N ILE A 162 11.25 4.36 2.07
CA ILE A 162 12.14 3.26 2.47
C ILE A 162 12.91 3.72 3.70
N GLY A 163 12.66 3.04 4.81
CA GLY A 163 13.29 3.28 6.11
C GLY A 163 14.76 2.90 6.15
N LYS A 164 15.35 2.98 7.35
CA LYS A 164 16.75 2.65 7.61
C LYS A 164 17.05 1.20 7.21
N LEU A 165 18.12 1.00 6.44
CA LEU A 165 18.64 -0.31 6.09
C LEU A 165 19.65 -0.73 7.15
N ARG A 166 19.47 -1.92 7.73
CA ARG A 166 20.43 -2.47 8.69
C ARG A 166 21.56 -3.16 7.93
N ILE A 167 22.60 -2.41 7.61
CA ILE A 167 23.78 -2.91 6.87
C ILE A 167 24.55 -3.95 7.68
N GLN A 168 24.44 -3.98 9.01
CA GLN A 168 25.07 -5.00 9.85
C GLN A 168 24.37 -6.38 9.80
N ASP A 169 23.09 -6.43 9.39
CA ASP A 169 22.30 -7.68 9.32
C ASP A 169 22.43 -8.38 7.96
N ILE A 170 23.10 -7.75 6.99
CA ILE A 170 23.20 -8.20 5.60
C ILE A 170 24.67 -8.07 5.21
N ASP A 171 25.30 -9.13 4.70
CA ASP A 171 26.69 -9.11 4.18
C ASP A 171 26.78 -8.25 2.90
N VAL A 172 26.52 -6.95 3.03
CA VAL A 172 26.44 -6.00 1.92
C VAL A 172 27.84 -5.50 1.62
N ALA A 173 28.29 -5.72 0.39
CA ALA A 173 29.41 -4.98 -0.13
C ALA A 173 29.00 -3.50 -0.22
N VAL A 174 29.81 -2.60 0.34
CA VAL A 174 29.63 -1.13 0.27
C VAL A 174 29.30 -0.66 -1.16
N ALA A 175 29.88 -1.33 -2.18
CA ALA A 175 29.61 -1.08 -3.59
C ALA A 175 28.15 -1.37 -4.01
N ASP A 176 27.49 -2.38 -3.45
CA ASP A 176 26.09 -2.70 -3.76
C ASP A 176 25.13 -1.67 -3.17
N TYR A 177 25.45 -1.18 -1.97
CA TYR A 177 24.70 -0.10 -1.34
C TYR A 177 24.83 1.19 -2.15
N GLU A 178 26.05 1.54 -2.56
CA GLU A 178 26.30 2.69 -3.42
C GLU A 178 25.56 2.57 -4.76
N ALA A 179 25.66 1.41 -5.42
CA ALA A 179 24.98 1.17 -6.69
C ALA A 179 23.46 1.21 -6.56
N MET A 180 22.90 0.82 -5.41
CA MET A 180 21.48 0.97 -5.11
C MET A 180 21.08 2.44 -5.06
N ILE A 181 21.84 3.27 -4.33
CA ILE A 181 21.59 4.73 -4.23
C ILE A 181 21.68 5.39 -5.62
N GLU A 182 22.73 5.09 -6.39
CA GLU A 182 22.88 5.59 -7.76
C GLU A 182 21.69 5.23 -8.65
N THR A 183 21.16 4.02 -8.50
CA THR A 183 20.01 3.56 -9.28
C THR A 183 18.75 4.31 -8.91
N PHE A 184 18.54 4.64 -7.62
CA PHE A 184 17.43 5.50 -7.20
C PHE A 184 17.53 6.91 -7.79
N VAL A 185 18.74 7.49 -7.86
CA VAL A 185 18.94 8.78 -8.53
C VAL A 185 18.55 8.68 -10.01
N ARG A 186 19.08 7.69 -10.74
CA ARG A 186 18.75 7.48 -12.17
C ARG A 186 17.28 7.19 -12.42
N MET A 187 16.61 6.56 -11.46
CA MET A 187 15.17 6.32 -11.54
C MET A 187 14.39 7.63 -11.54
N LEU A 188 14.82 8.65 -10.78
CA LEU A 188 14.14 9.96 -10.77
C LEU A 188 14.23 10.68 -12.12
N ASP A 189 15.29 10.46 -12.90
CA ASP A 189 15.44 11.02 -14.25
C ASP A 189 14.38 10.53 -15.25
N THR A 190 13.83 9.34 -15.03
CA THR A 190 13.00 8.62 -16.01
C THR A 190 11.57 8.40 -15.54
N ASN A 191 11.39 8.19 -14.23
CA ASN A 191 10.08 8.02 -13.64
C ASN A 191 9.32 9.34 -13.66
N THR A 192 8.03 9.31 -14.01
CA THR A 192 7.17 10.50 -14.11
C THR A 192 5.94 10.45 -13.20
N THR A 193 5.84 9.41 -12.38
CA THR A 193 4.66 9.08 -11.57
C THR A 193 4.92 9.19 -10.07
N LEU A 194 6.17 8.99 -9.65
CA LEU A 194 6.62 9.06 -8.27
C LEU A 194 6.67 10.53 -7.83
N GLU A 195 5.68 10.90 -7.03
CA GLU A 195 5.46 12.24 -6.49
C GLU A 195 6.17 12.43 -5.17
N TYR A 196 6.34 11.37 -4.38
CA TYR A 196 6.97 11.43 -3.07
C TYR A 196 7.98 10.30 -2.92
N LEU A 197 9.24 10.65 -2.64
CA LEU A 197 10.29 9.72 -2.30
C LEU A 197 10.87 10.09 -0.93
N LYS A 198 10.85 9.15 0.01
CA LYS A 198 11.59 9.26 1.27
C LYS A 198 12.59 8.13 1.39
N LEU A 199 13.87 8.46 1.50
CA LEU A 199 14.96 7.48 1.66
C LEU A 199 15.84 7.84 2.85
N TYR A 200 16.19 6.82 3.64
CA TYR A 200 17.23 6.94 4.65
C TYR A 200 18.57 6.52 4.04
N ILE A 201 19.57 7.41 4.08
CA ILE A 201 20.92 7.18 3.54
C ILE A 201 21.95 7.34 4.68
N GLU A 202 22.94 6.45 4.72
CA GLU A 202 23.91 6.39 5.82
C GLU A 202 25.09 7.35 5.58
N GLY A 203 25.42 8.15 6.60
CA GLY A 203 26.70 8.84 6.76
C GLY A 203 27.27 9.50 5.50
N ASP A 204 28.43 9.01 5.06
CA ASP A 204 29.18 9.60 3.94
C ASP A 204 28.45 9.47 2.59
N PHE A 205 27.55 8.50 2.44
CA PHE A 205 26.73 8.42 1.23
C PHE A 205 25.74 9.57 1.16
N TYR A 206 25.19 10.00 2.30
CA TYR A 206 24.28 11.13 2.33
C TYR A 206 24.97 12.39 1.80
N THR A 207 26.17 12.70 2.29
CA THR A 207 26.90 13.91 1.85
C THR A 207 27.25 13.88 0.36
N ARG A 208 27.58 12.70 -0.18
CA ARG A 208 27.90 12.50 -1.60
C ARG A 208 26.67 12.64 -2.52
N PHE A 209 25.55 12.03 -2.14
CA PHE A 209 24.37 11.92 -3.01
C PHE A 209 23.28 12.97 -2.74
N ALA A 210 23.39 13.75 -1.66
CA ALA A 210 22.32 14.67 -1.28
C ALA A 210 21.96 15.66 -2.37
N ARG A 211 22.98 16.24 -3.02
CA ARG A 211 22.77 17.18 -4.13
C ARG A 211 22.04 16.53 -5.31
N SER A 212 22.34 15.27 -5.61
CA SER A 212 21.71 14.55 -6.72
C SER A 212 20.22 14.34 -6.47
N PHE A 213 19.82 13.98 -5.25
CA PHE A 213 18.39 13.85 -4.90
C PHE A 213 17.68 15.21 -4.86
N SER A 214 18.30 16.22 -4.26
CA SER A 214 17.72 17.57 -4.17
C SER A 214 17.51 18.24 -5.53
N ALA A 215 18.23 17.81 -6.59
CA ALA A 215 18.02 18.31 -7.94
C ALA A 215 16.63 17.95 -8.52
N HIS A 216 15.99 16.90 -7.99
CA HIS A 216 14.65 16.45 -8.39
C HIS A 216 13.55 16.91 -7.42
N ASP A 217 13.91 17.53 -6.29
CA ASP A 217 12.94 18.08 -5.37
C ASP A 217 12.31 19.35 -5.96
N GLY A 218 10.99 19.46 -5.93
CA GLY A 218 10.25 20.55 -6.55
C GLY A 218 10.01 20.39 -8.07
N GLU A 219 10.44 19.28 -8.67
CA GLU A 219 10.25 19.01 -10.10
C GLU A 219 8.76 18.94 -10.48
N GLN A 220 8.37 19.55 -11.59
CA GLN A 220 7.00 19.47 -12.10
C GLN A 220 6.82 18.20 -12.92
N LEU A 221 6.01 17.27 -12.40
CA LEU A 221 5.67 16.04 -13.11
C LEU A 221 4.57 16.30 -14.17
N PRO A 222 4.42 15.38 -15.15
CA PRO A 222 3.31 15.44 -16.09
C PRO A 222 1.97 15.59 -15.35
N PRO A 223 1.07 16.47 -15.83
CA PRO A 223 -0.18 16.73 -15.16
C PRO A 223 -1.06 15.48 -15.15
N GLU A 224 -1.63 15.16 -13.99
CA GLU A 224 -2.55 14.04 -13.86
C GLU A 224 -3.89 14.43 -14.51
N GLU A 225 -4.24 13.70 -15.58
CA GLU A 225 -5.50 13.95 -16.27
C GLU A 225 -6.70 13.68 -15.37
N LEU A 226 -7.75 14.49 -15.54
CA LEU A 226 -9.05 14.22 -14.93
C LEU A 226 -9.56 12.84 -15.34
N SER A 227 -10.07 12.09 -14.36
CA SER A 227 -10.73 10.82 -14.62
C SER A 227 -11.91 10.99 -15.59
N SER A 228 -12.19 9.94 -16.36
CA SER A 228 -13.32 9.93 -17.30
C SER A 228 -14.63 10.28 -16.62
N THR A 229 -14.85 9.82 -15.38
CA THR A 229 -16.04 10.16 -14.58
C THR A 229 -16.16 11.66 -14.34
N ARG A 230 -15.06 12.35 -13.98
CA ARG A 230 -15.05 13.80 -13.77
C ARG A 230 -15.25 14.56 -15.09
N LYS A 231 -14.61 14.10 -16.17
CA LYS A 231 -14.79 14.65 -17.52
C LYS A 231 -16.27 14.52 -17.94
N LEU A 232 -16.89 13.37 -17.73
CA LEU A 232 -18.30 13.10 -18.06
C LEU A 232 -19.28 13.90 -17.21
N ALA A 233 -19.04 14.00 -15.90
CA ALA A 233 -19.87 14.81 -15.00
C ALA A 233 -19.92 16.26 -15.47
N PHE A 234 -18.74 16.84 -15.78
CA PHE A 234 -18.64 18.19 -16.34
C PHE A 234 -19.39 18.32 -17.67
N ILE A 235 -19.19 17.39 -18.61
CA ILE A 235 -19.88 17.40 -19.90
C ILE A 235 -21.40 17.33 -19.72
N SER A 236 -21.90 16.51 -18.78
CA SER A 236 -23.34 16.35 -18.54
C SER A 236 -23.99 17.66 -18.07
N ILE A 237 -23.33 18.40 -17.17
CA ILE A 237 -23.81 19.69 -16.67
C ILE A 237 -23.84 20.69 -17.81
N VAL A 238 -22.74 20.79 -18.57
CA VAL A 238 -22.60 21.71 -19.69
C VAL A 238 -23.65 21.47 -20.79
N HIS A 239 -24.04 20.22 -21.03
CA HIS A 239 -25.05 19.86 -22.04
C HIS A 239 -26.49 19.91 -21.52
N SER A 240 -26.71 19.89 -20.20
CA SER A 240 -28.05 19.95 -19.58
C SER A 240 -28.62 21.37 -19.44
N GLY A 241 -27.75 22.38 -19.40
CA GLY A 241 -28.18 23.79 -19.34
C GLY A 241 -28.66 24.30 -20.69
N LYS A 242 -29.56 25.29 -20.71
CA LYS A 242 -29.99 26.06 -21.91
C LYS A 242 -28.86 26.80 -22.64
N SER A 243 -27.60 26.54 -22.28
CA SER A 243 -26.42 27.19 -22.83
C SER A 243 -25.98 26.51 -24.12
N LYS A 244 -25.51 27.31 -25.07
CA LYS A 244 -24.99 26.83 -26.37
C LYS A 244 -23.90 25.77 -26.12
N ARG A 245 -23.91 24.69 -26.92
CA ARG A 245 -22.88 23.65 -26.89
C ARG A 245 -21.49 24.31 -26.84
N LEU A 246 -20.75 24.06 -25.77
CA LEU A 246 -19.36 24.49 -25.64
C LEU A 246 -18.52 23.80 -26.72
N GLU A 247 -17.71 24.58 -27.45
CA GLU A 247 -16.82 24.02 -28.47
C GLU A 247 -15.87 23.00 -27.85
N ASN A 248 -15.63 21.89 -28.55
CA ASN A 248 -14.75 20.81 -28.08
C ASN A 248 -13.34 21.30 -27.73
N ARG A 249 -12.84 22.35 -28.40
CA ARG A 249 -11.53 22.94 -28.11
C ARG A 249 -11.49 23.61 -26.73
N LEU A 250 -12.56 24.31 -26.33
CA LEU A 250 -12.69 24.93 -25.01
C LEU A 250 -12.79 23.87 -23.92
N VAL A 251 -13.58 22.81 -24.14
CA VAL A 251 -13.70 21.69 -23.19
C VAL A 251 -12.34 21.02 -22.93
N ARG A 252 -11.56 20.77 -23.98
CA ARG A 252 -10.18 20.24 -23.84
C ARG A 252 -9.27 21.19 -23.07
N LEU A 253 -9.39 22.49 -23.30
CA LEU A 253 -8.60 23.49 -22.56
C LEU A 253 -8.95 23.51 -21.08
N ILE A 254 -10.25 23.43 -20.74
CA ILE A 254 -10.75 23.36 -19.37
C ILE A 254 -10.21 22.10 -18.69
N PHE A 255 -10.27 20.93 -19.34
CA PHE A 255 -9.73 19.71 -18.77
C PHE A 255 -8.22 19.75 -18.57
N ARG A 256 -7.48 20.35 -19.52
CA ARG A 256 -6.03 20.54 -19.36
C ARG A 256 -5.70 21.51 -18.22
N TYR A 257 -6.51 22.55 -18.04
CA TYR A 257 -6.33 23.52 -16.95
C TYR A 257 -6.70 22.92 -15.58
N ALA A 258 -7.73 22.08 -15.54
CA ALA A 258 -8.20 21.40 -14.34
C ALA A 258 -7.44 20.08 -14.04
N ALA A 259 -6.48 19.69 -14.89
CA ALA A 259 -5.56 18.60 -14.59
C ALA A 259 -4.74 18.93 -13.35
N ARG A 260 -4.50 17.94 -12.49
CA ARG A 260 -3.75 18.18 -11.26
C ARG A 260 -2.29 18.43 -11.62
N ARG A 261 -1.77 19.59 -11.21
CA ARG A 261 -0.33 19.85 -11.23
C ARG A 261 0.30 19.12 -10.07
N VAL A 262 1.34 18.35 -10.36
CA VAL A 262 2.00 17.51 -9.39
C VAL A 262 3.44 17.97 -9.28
N THR A 263 3.84 18.30 -8.07
CA THR A 263 5.22 18.65 -7.75
C THR A 263 5.83 17.47 -7.01
N ARG A 264 6.98 17.00 -7.47
CA ARG A 264 7.75 15.95 -6.81
C ARG A 264 8.36 16.47 -5.51
N GLU A 265 8.29 15.66 -4.46
CA GLU A 265 8.93 15.87 -3.17
C GLU A 265 9.94 14.74 -2.92
N VAL A 266 11.21 15.10 -2.71
CA VAL A 266 12.30 14.15 -2.46
C VAL A 266 12.93 14.46 -1.10
N CYS A 267 12.66 13.59 -0.13
CA CYS A 267 13.15 13.70 1.23
C CYS A 267 14.21 12.62 1.50
N ILE A 268 15.47 13.03 1.62
CA ILE A 268 16.54 12.13 2.06
C ILE A 268 16.94 12.45 3.51
N MET A 269 17.13 11.40 4.31
CA MET A 269 17.44 11.52 5.72
C MET A 269 18.79 10.87 6.01
N ASN A 270 19.70 11.61 6.64
CA ASN A 270 20.93 11.04 7.19
C ASN A 270 20.60 10.25 8.47
N TYR A 271 21.23 9.10 8.67
CA TYR A 271 21.07 8.30 9.89
C TYR A 271 22.31 7.52 10.27
#